data_AF-A0A410PYK2-F1
#
_entry.id   AF-A0A410PYK2-F1
#
_cell.length_a   1.000
_cell.length_b   1.000
_cell.length_c   1.000
_cell.angle_alpha   90.00
_cell.angle_beta   90.00
_cell.angle_gamma   90.00
#
_symmetry.space_group_name_H-M   'P 1'
#
loop_
_entity.id
_entity.type
_entity.pdbx_description
1 polymer ?
#
loop_
_entity_poly.entity_id
_entity_poly.type
_entity_poly.pdbx_seq_one_letter_code
_entity_poly.pdbx_strand_id
1 'polypeptide(L)'
;MNANTLSQDFGIEPSADLKNILMEYAKINKNYTAAIREVKTKLEILDDDFQLLHKHNPIHHMESRVKSPESILEKLTRKGYDLDLNHISKQLLDIGGIRVICHYVDDIYTVAQLLKKQDDITVIREIDYIKNPKPNGYRSLHLVVEVPVFFVNRVEKIPVEVQIRTMAMDFWASLEHQLRYKAEGEIPKFIADELKECSENIADSDLQMQKIHSFLEDLDKFTPK
;
A
#
# COMPACT_ATOMS: atom_id res chain seq x y z
N MET A 1 12.58 -12.24 -13.96
CA MET A 1 13.53 -12.95 -14.85
C MET A 1 13.87 -12.01 -15.99
N ASN A 2 15.14 -11.81 -16.30
CA ASN A 2 15.56 -10.84 -17.31
C ASN A 2 15.64 -11.53 -18.68
N ALA A 3 15.46 -10.78 -19.77
CA ALA A 3 15.46 -11.33 -21.14
C ALA A 3 16.74 -12.13 -21.48
N ASN A 4 17.88 -11.77 -20.88
CA ASN A 4 19.16 -12.48 -21.04
C ASN A 4 19.20 -13.87 -20.37
N THR A 5 18.40 -14.08 -19.33
CA THR A 5 18.35 -15.37 -18.61
C THR A 5 17.58 -16.41 -19.41
N LEU A 6 16.52 -15.99 -20.12
CA LEU A 6 15.71 -16.87 -20.97
C LEU A 6 16.47 -17.35 -22.22
N SER A 7 17.34 -16.51 -22.80
CA SER A 7 18.13 -16.85 -23.97
C SER A 7 19.34 -17.73 -23.65
N GLN A 8 19.97 -17.57 -22.48
CA GLN A 8 21.10 -18.40 -22.06
C GLN A 8 20.70 -19.82 -21.62
N ASP A 9 19.55 -19.98 -20.96
CA ASP A 9 19.17 -21.27 -20.37
C ASP A 9 18.31 -22.15 -21.30
N PHE A 10 17.63 -21.57 -22.30
CA PHE A 10 16.66 -22.30 -23.13
C PHE A 10 16.84 -22.14 -24.64
N GLY A 11 17.77 -21.29 -25.12
CA GLY A 11 18.02 -21.11 -26.56
C GLY A 11 16.83 -20.54 -27.36
N ILE A 12 15.81 -20.01 -26.67
CA ILE A 12 14.64 -19.40 -27.29
C ILE A 12 14.87 -17.88 -27.33
N GLU A 13 15.10 -17.35 -28.53
CA GLU A 13 15.05 -15.91 -28.79
C GLU A 13 13.62 -15.41 -28.53
N PRO A 14 13.40 -14.51 -27.53
CA PRO A 14 12.09 -13.92 -27.31
C PRO A 14 11.64 -13.20 -28.58
N SER A 15 10.36 -13.34 -28.97
CA SER A 15 9.81 -12.56 -30.09
C SER A 15 10.05 -11.06 -29.89
N ALA A 16 10.13 -10.29 -30.97
CA ALA A 16 10.32 -8.83 -30.89
C ALA A 16 9.29 -8.16 -29.97
N ASP A 17 8.06 -8.65 -29.99
CA ASP A 17 6.98 -8.19 -29.11
C ASP A 17 7.25 -8.48 -27.63
N LEU A 18 7.76 -9.67 -27.31
CA LEU A 18 8.12 -10.03 -25.93
C LEU A 18 9.30 -9.20 -25.41
N LYS A 19 10.31 -8.92 -26.25
CA LYS A 19 11.43 -8.03 -25.88
C LYS A 19 10.92 -6.62 -25.57
N ASN A 20 10.01 -6.08 -26.38
CA ASN A 20 9.42 -4.76 -26.16
C ASN A 20 8.61 -4.70 -24.86
N ILE A 21 7.76 -5.70 -24.58
CA ILE A 21 6.97 -5.77 -23.34
C ILE A 21 7.88 -5.79 -22.11
N LEU A 22 8.95 -6.59 -22.14
CA LEU A 22 9.90 -6.68 -21.03
C LEU A 22 10.65 -5.36 -20.80
N MET A 23 11.04 -4.66 -21.86
CA MET A 23 11.69 -3.35 -21.75
C MET A 23 10.76 -2.29 -21.15
N GLU A 24 9.51 -2.22 -21.61
CA GLU A 24 8.51 -1.28 -21.07
C GLU A 24 8.18 -1.58 -19.62
N TYR A 25 8.00 -2.86 -19.25
CA TYR A 25 7.81 -3.23 -17.86
C TYR A 25 9.02 -2.86 -17.00
N ALA A 26 10.25 -3.07 -17.49
CA ALA A 26 11.45 -2.68 -16.76
C ALA A 26 11.50 -1.16 -16.49
N LYS A 27 11.05 -0.35 -17.46
CA LYS A 27 10.92 1.11 -17.32
C LYS A 27 9.87 1.49 -16.27
N ILE A 28 8.68 0.90 -16.34
CA ILE A 28 7.62 1.08 -15.33
C ILE A 28 8.17 0.70 -13.95
N ASN A 29 8.77 -0.49 -13.82
CA ASN A 29 9.31 -0.97 -12.57
C ASN A 29 10.35 -0.02 -11.97
N LYS A 30 11.28 0.48 -12.79
CA LYS A 30 12.28 1.48 -12.37
C LYS A 30 11.63 2.76 -11.88
N ASN A 31 10.68 3.30 -12.63
CA ASN A 31 10.00 4.55 -12.32
C ASN A 31 9.21 4.45 -11.00
N TYR A 32 8.40 3.41 -10.82
CA TYR A 32 7.63 3.21 -9.60
C TYR A 32 8.50 2.80 -8.41
N THR A 33 9.62 2.10 -8.62
CA THR A 33 10.60 1.85 -7.55
C THR A 33 11.19 3.15 -7.02
N ALA A 34 11.50 4.11 -7.92
CA ALA A 34 11.99 5.42 -7.51
C ALA A 34 10.91 6.22 -6.76
N ALA A 35 9.68 6.26 -7.26
CA ALA A 35 8.57 6.93 -6.59
C ALA A 35 8.27 6.34 -5.19
N ILE A 36 8.32 5.01 -5.05
CA ILE A 36 8.18 4.33 -3.77
C ILE A 36 9.27 4.78 -2.79
N ARG A 37 10.53 4.90 -3.24
CA ARG A 37 11.63 5.36 -2.39
C ARG A 37 11.40 6.77 -1.88
N GLU A 38 11.00 7.70 -2.75
CA GLU A 38 10.68 9.08 -2.36
C GLU A 38 9.60 9.12 -1.25
N VAL A 39 8.48 8.44 -1.46
CA VAL A 39 7.38 8.43 -0.47
C VAL A 39 7.79 7.69 0.81
N LYS A 40 8.55 6.59 0.69
CA LYS A 40 9.04 5.83 1.86
C LYS A 40 9.97 6.66 2.72
N THR A 41 10.93 7.36 2.12
CA THR A 41 11.84 8.26 2.86
C THR A 41 11.08 9.39 3.54
N LYS A 42 10.07 9.98 2.88
CA LYS A 42 9.19 10.98 3.50
C LYS A 42 8.47 10.43 4.73
N LEU A 43 7.96 9.20 4.66
CA LEU A 43 7.29 8.54 5.78
C LEU A 43 8.25 8.19 6.92
N GLU A 44 9.46 7.72 6.61
CA GLU A 44 10.53 7.45 7.61
C GLU A 44 10.90 8.73 8.36
N ILE A 45 11.13 9.84 7.65
CA ILE A 45 11.43 11.14 8.26
C ILE A 45 10.29 11.61 9.17
N LEU A 46 9.03 11.43 8.75
CA LEU A 46 7.87 11.79 9.56
C LEU A 46 7.79 10.97 10.84
N ASP A 47 8.11 9.67 10.80
CA ASP A 47 8.11 8.81 11.99
C ASP A 47 9.21 9.23 12.98
N ASP A 48 10.43 9.45 12.49
CA ASP A 48 11.57 9.88 13.28
C ASP A 48 11.34 11.26 13.94
N ASP A 49 10.80 12.23 13.19
CA ASP A 49 10.51 13.57 13.72
C ASP A 49 9.36 13.53 14.74
N PHE A 50 8.33 12.71 14.49
CA PHE A 50 7.21 12.55 15.42
C PHE A 50 7.68 11.91 16.74
N GLN A 51 8.61 10.95 16.70
CA GLN A 51 9.23 10.37 17.88
C GLN A 51 9.92 11.43 18.76
N LEU A 52 10.67 12.34 18.14
CA LEU A 52 11.39 13.37 18.86
C LEU A 52 10.45 14.37 19.55
N LEU A 53 9.34 14.71 18.91
CA LEU A 53 8.37 15.69 19.42
C LEU A 53 7.37 15.10 20.42
N HIS A 54 6.99 13.83 20.26
CA HIS A 54 5.88 13.21 20.98
C HIS A 54 6.27 11.98 21.80
N LYS A 55 7.54 11.53 21.75
CA LYS A 55 8.03 10.31 22.42
C LYS A 55 7.25 9.03 22.03
N HIS A 56 6.63 9.04 20.86
CA HIS A 56 5.83 7.94 20.30
C HIS A 56 6.15 7.80 18.82
N ASN A 57 6.21 6.56 18.30
CA ASN A 57 6.39 6.32 16.86
C ASN A 57 5.06 5.83 16.28
N PRO A 58 4.41 6.59 15.39
CA PRO A 58 3.15 6.16 14.82
C PRO A 58 3.31 4.94 13.90
N ILE A 59 4.45 4.75 13.25
CA ILE A 59 4.72 3.65 12.32
C ILE A 59 5.45 2.52 13.06
N HIS A 60 4.87 1.31 13.03
CA HIS A 60 5.55 0.10 13.46
C HIS A 60 6.51 -0.41 12.39
N HIS A 61 6.03 -0.56 11.14
CA HIS A 61 6.86 -0.94 10.00
C HIS A 61 6.20 -0.57 8.67
N MET A 62 6.98 -0.66 7.58
CA MET A 62 6.49 -0.46 6.23
C MET A 62 6.90 -1.58 5.29
N GLU A 63 5.98 -1.97 4.43
CA GLU A 63 6.24 -2.85 3.27
C GLU A 63 6.06 -2.06 1.99
N SER A 64 6.78 -2.41 0.93
CA SER A 64 6.58 -1.79 -0.37
C SER A 64 6.76 -2.78 -1.50
N ARG A 65 6.05 -2.55 -2.60
CA ARG A 65 6.15 -3.39 -3.79
C ARG A 65 5.77 -2.63 -5.05
N VAL A 66 6.36 -3.07 -6.16
CA VAL A 66 5.84 -2.80 -7.50
C VAL A 66 5.01 -4.00 -7.94
N LYS A 67 3.86 -3.75 -8.55
CA LYS A 67 2.95 -4.78 -9.05
C LYS A 67 3.60 -5.60 -10.17
N SER A 68 3.41 -6.92 -10.15
CA SER A 68 3.97 -7.80 -11.18
C SER A 68 3.33 -7.55 -12.56
N PRO A 69 4.01 -7.91 -13.67
CA PRO A 69 3.46 -7.77 -15.01
C PRO A 69 2.10 -8.48 -15.15
N GLU A 70 1.99 -9.70 -14.61
CA GLU A 70 0.78 -10.53 -14.69
C GLU A 70 -0.38 -9.84 -13.97
N SER A 71 -0.12 -9.30 -12.78
CA SER A 71 -1.13 -8.58 -11.99
C SER A 71 -1.55 -7.24 -12.63
N ILE A 72 -0.65 -6.59 -13.38
CA ILE A 72 -0.97 -5.41 -14.18
C ILE A 72 -1.90 -5.81 -15.33
N LEU A 73 -1.53 -6.83 -16.11
CA LEU A 73 -2.30 -7.33 -17.24
C LEU A 73 -3.71 -7.78 -16.82
N GLU A 74 -3.82 -8.59 -15.76
CA GLU A 74 -5.11 -9.03 -15.22
C GLU A 74 -6.01 -7.85 -14.87
N LYS A 75 -5.44 -6.79 -14.27
CA LYS A 75 -6.19 -5.60 -13.86
C LYS A 75 -6.65 -4.76 -15.05
N LEU A 76 -5.86 -4.67 -16.13
CA LEU A 76 -6.25 -3.98 -17.36
C LEU A 76 -7.40 -4.72 -18.05
N THR A 77 -7.26 -6.03 -18.21
CA THR A 77 -8.29 -6.89 -18.80
C THR A 77 -9.60 -6.78 -18.03
N ARG A 78 -9.56 -6.86 -16.68
CA ARG A 78 -10.74 -6.73 -15.84
C ARG A 78 -11.41 -5.36 -15.94
N LYS A 79 -10.65 -4.30 -16.23
CA LYS A 79 -11.16 -2.93 -16.38
C LYS A 79 -11.53 -2.57 -17.81
N GLY A 80 -11.27 -3.44 -18.78
CA GLY A 80 -11.49 -3.17 -20.20
C GLY A 80 -10.58 -2.06 -20.74
N TYR A 81 -9.38 -1.89 -20.18
CA TYR A 81 -8.41 -0.92 -20.69
C TYR A 81 -7.55 -1.55 -21.80
N ASP A 82 -7.19 -0.73 -22.79
CA ASP A 82 -6.29 -1.15 -23.86
C ASP A 82 -4.92 -1.54 -23.30
N LEU A 83 -4.30 -2.54 -23.92
CA LEU A 83 -2.97 -3.06 -23.58
C LEU A 83 -1.83 -2.14 -24.06
N ASP A 84 -2.03 -0.83 -24.05
CA ASP A 84 -0.98 0.13 -24.35
C ASP A 84 -0.21 0.48 -23.07
N LEU A 85 1.00 -0.09 -22.96
CA LEU A 85 1.92 0.10 -21.83
C LEU A 85 2.23 1.57 -21.52
N ASN A 86 2.14 2.46 -22.51
CA ASN A 86 2.33 3.90 -22.29
C ASN A 86 1.16 4.56 -21.54
N HIS A 87 -0.04 3.99 -21.65
CA HIS A 87 -1.25 4.49 -20.99
C HIS A 87 -1.49 3.83 -19.63
N ILE A 88 -0.90 2.65 -19.38
CA ILE A 88 -1.04 1.92 -18.11
C ILE A 88 -0.70 2.77 -16.89
N SER A 89 0.40 3.54 -16.93
CA SER A 89 0.84 4.39 -15.81
C SER A 89 -0.14 5.52 -15.47
N LYS A 90 -0.95 5.95 -16.46
CA LYS A 90 -2.00 6.96 -16.27
C LYS A 90 -3.33 6.35 -15.79
N GLN A 91 -3.57 5.08 -16.11
CA GLN A 91 -4.84 4.39 -15.83
C GLN A 91 -4.83 3.57 -14.53
N LEU A 92 -3.65 3.11 -14.09
CA LEU A 92 -3.48 2.33 -12.87
C LEU A 92 -2.71 3.14 -11.82
N LEU A 93 -3.43 3.49 -10.75
CA LEU A 93 -2.91 4.28 -9.63
C LEU A 93 -2.21 3.44 -8.55
N ASP A 94 -2.24 2.10 -8.64
CA ASP A 94 -1.72 1.14 -7.65
C ASP A 94 -0.58 0.28 -8.20
N ILE A 95 0.18 0.78 -9.18
CA ILE A 95 1.36 0.07 -9.70
C ILE A 95 2.46 0.05 -8.65
N GLY A 96 2.74 1.21 -8.03
CA GLY A 96 3.59 1.31 -6.84
C GLY A 96 2.72 1.36 -5.59
N GLY A 97 3.02 0.50 -4.62
CA GLY A 97 2.27 0.42 -3.36
C GLY A 97 3.20 0.42 -2.15
N ILE A 98 2.81 1.19 -1.13
CA ILE A 98 3.42 1.19 0.20
C ILE A 98 2.34 0.78 1.20
N ARG A 99 2.63 -0.18 2.06
CA ARG A 99 1.80 -0.50 3.22
C ARG A 99 2.48 0.06 4.46
N VAL A 100 1.78 0.94 5.17
CA VAL A 100 2.23 1.53 6.42
C VAL A 100 1.45 0.88 7.55
N ILE A 101 2.16 0.17 8.42
CA ILE A 101 1.57 -0.48 9.59
C ILE A 101 1.85 0.38 10.80
N CYS A 102 0.77 0.89 11.40
CA CYS A 102 0.76 1.74 12.57
C CYS A 102 0.48 0.94 13.84
N HIS A 103 0.87 1.50 14.99
CA HIS A 103 0.57 0.93 16.30
C HIS A 103 -0.91 1.04 16.64
N TYR A 104 -1.49 2.23 16.45
CA TYR A 104 -2.87 2.51 16.81
C TYR A 104 -3.70 3.11 15.66
N VAL A 105 -5.02 3.19 15.86
CA VAL A 105 -5.95 3.70 14.85
C VAL A 105 -5.75 5.20 14.61
N ASP A 106 -5.46 5.97 15.65
CA ASP A 106 -5.24 7.42 15.53
C ASP A 106 -3.95 7.73 14.76
N ASP A 107 -2.91 6.89 14.92
CA ASP A 107 -1.65 7.00 14.19
C ASP A 107 -1.86 6.93 12.67
N ILE A 108 -2.84 6.14 12.21
CA ILE A 108 -3.19 6.04 10.78
C ILE A 108 -3.54 7.42 10.23
N TYR A 109 -4.41 8.14 10.94
CA TYR A 109 -4.86 9.46 10.52
C TYR A 109 -3.76 10.50 10.69
N THR A 110 -2.95 10.39 11.75
CA THR A 110 -1.78 11.26 11.95
C THR A 110 -0.80 11.15 10.79
N VAL A 111 -0.35 9.94 10.44
CA VAL A 111 0.57 9.70 9.32
C VAL A 111 -0.02 10.18 8.01
N ALA A 112 -1.29 9.88 7.74
CA ALA A 112 -1.97 10.35 6.53
C ALA A 112 -1.98 11.89 6.45
N GLN A 113 -2.34 12.57 7.53
CA GLN A 113 -2.39 14.04 7.54
C GLN A 113 -1.01 14.67 7.41
N LEU A 114 0.02 14.10 8.04
CA LEU A 114 1.39 14.58 7.93
C LEU A 114 1.93 14.43 6.50
N LEU A 115 1.71 13.29 5.85
CA LEU A 115 2.11 13.08 4.46
C LEU A 115 1.39 14.05 3.51
N LYS A 116 0.08 14.26 3.72
CA LYS A 116 -0.74 15.16 2.89
C LYS A 116 -0.38 16.64 3.01
N LYS A 117 0.32 17.04 4.07
CA LYS A 117 0.73 18.43 4.31
C LYS A 117 2.01 18.82 3.58
N GLN A 118 2.76 17.86 3.04
CA GLN A 118 3.98 18.15 2.29
C GLN A 118 3.63 18.87 0.98
N ASP A 119 4.40 19.90 0.65
CA ASP A 119 4.15 20.81 -0.48
C ASP A 119 4.33 20.15 -1.86
N ASP A 120 5.14 19.10 -1.92
CA ASP A 120 5.42 18.31 -3.12
C ASP A 120 4.58 17.03 -3.24
N ILE A 121 3.65 16.78 -2.32
CA ILE A 121 2.73 15.64 -2.35
C ILE A 121 1.34 16.10 -2.80
N THR A 122 0.84 15.53 -3.89
CA THR A 122 -0.54 15.78 -4.37
C THR A 122 -1.44 14.59 -4.06
N VAL A 123 -2.55 14.80 -3.35
CA VAL A 123 -3.54 13.74 -3.09
C VAL A 123 -4.42 13.55 -4.32
N ILE A 124 -4.36 12.35 -4.92
CA ILE A 124 -5.18 11.98 -6.09
C ILE A 124 -6.49 11.33 -5.64
N ARG A 125 -6.45 10.49 -4.61
CA ARG A 125 -7.62 9.76 -4.11
C ARG A 125 -7.45 9.36 -2.65
N GLU A 126 -8.52 9.45 -1.88
CA GLU A 126 -8.59 8.97 -0.50
C GLU A 126 -9.86 8.12 -0.32
N ILE A 127 -9.72 6.89 0.18
CA ILE A 127 -10.83 6.00 0.50
C ILE A 127 -10.61 5.44 1.91
N ASP A 128 -11.55 5.76 2.80
CA ASP A 128 -11.50 5.39 4.20
C ASP A 128 -12.34 4.13 4.48
N TYR A 129 -11.70 2.95 4.36
CA TYR A 129 -12.34 1.68 4.72
C TYR A 129 -12.30 1.39 6.22
N ILE A 130 -11.75 2.30 7.04
CA ILE A 130 -11.82 2.19 8.50
C ILE A 130 -13.19 2.71 8.93
N LYS A 131 -13.59 3.89 8.43
CA LYS A 131 -14.94 4.45 8.65
C LYS A 131 -16.03 3.68 7.92
N ASN A 132 -15.75 3.25 6.68
CA ASN A 132 -16.71 2.50 5.87
C ASN A 132 -16.10 1.16 5.41
N PRO A 133 -16.05 0.15 6.31
CA PRO A 133 -15.51 -1.16 5.97
C PRO A 133 -16.17 -1.77 4.74
N LYS A 134 -15.40 -2.57 3.98
CA LYS A 134 -15.99 -3.35 2.89
C LYS A 134 -16.96 -4.40 3.43
N PRO A 135 -17.88 -4.93 2.59
CA PRO A 135 -18.83 -5.95 3.03
C PRO A 135 -18.20 -7.20 3.65
N ASN A 136 -16.97 -7.56 3.26
CA ASN A 136 -16.23 -8.69 3.83
C ASN A 136 -15.53 -8.38 5.17
N GLY A 137 -15.67 -7.17 5.71
CA GLY A 137 -15.02 -6.74 6.95
C GLY A 137 -13.71 -5.96 6.76
N TYR A 138 -13.13 -5.97 5.56
CA TYR A 138 -11.83 -5.34 5.29
C TYR A 138 -11.77 -3.85 5.70
N ARG A 139 -10.71 -3.47 6.42
CA ARG A 139 -10.40 -2.11 6.87
C ARG A 139 -8.98 -1.68 6.51
N SER A 140 -8.85 -0.43 6.08
CA SER A 140 -7.60 0.28 5.77
C SER A 140 -7.91 1.70 5.31
N LEU A 141 -7.02 2.65 5.55
CA LEU A 141 -7.05 3.92 4.84
C LEU A 141 -6.25 3.79 3.53
N HIS A 142 -6.89 4.03 2.39
CA HIS A 142 -6.25 4.00 1.08
C HIS A 142 -6.04 5.42 0.57
N LEU A 143 -4.78 5.82 0.46
CA LEU A 143 -4.38 7.13 -0.02
C LEU A 143 -3.53 6.98 -1.28
N VAL A 144 -4.02 7.44 -2.43
CA VAL A 144 -3.21 7.58 -3.63
C VAL A 144 -2.62 8.98 -3.64
N VAL A 145 -1.31 9.06 -3.56
CA VAL A 145 -0.54 10.31 -3.68
C VAL A 145 0.24 10.33 -4.97
N GLU A 146 0.50 11.51 -5.51
CA GLU A 146 1.41 11.74 -6.62
C GLU A 146 2.64 12.50 -6.12
N VAL A 147 3.83 11.98 -6.44
CA VAL A 147 5.14 12.52 -6.01
C VAL A 147 6.00 12.83 -7.23
N PRO A 148 6.72 13.97 -7.28
CA PRO A 148 7.69 14.24 -8.33
C PRO A 148 8.95 13.37 -8.16
N VAL A 149 9.34 12.67 -9.21
CA VAL A 149 10.59 11.91 -9.29
C VAL A 149 11.53 12.55 -10.30
N PHE A 150 12.71 12.94 -9.83
CA PHE A 150 13.73 13.61 -10.61
C PHE A 150 14.67 12.59 -11.26
N PHE A 151 14.55 12.40 -12.57
CA PHE A 151 15.47 11.60 -13.38
C PHE A 151 16.50 12.49 -14.08
N VAL A 152 17.52 11.86 -14.68
CA VAL A 152 18.65 12.53 -15.34
C VAL A 152 18.24 13.65 -16.32
N ASN A 153 17.15 13.46 -17.06
CA ASN A 153 16.75 14.37 -18.14
C ASN A 153 15.29 14.84 -18.05
N ARG A 154 14.57 14.50 -16.98
CA ARG A 154 13.14 14.79 -16.85
C ARG A 154 12.67 14.64 -15.42
N VAL A 155 11.56 15.29 -15.11
CA VAL A 155 10.80 15.08 -13.88
C VAL A 155 9.49 14.41 -14.26
N GLU A 156 9.15 13.33 -13.58
CA GLU A 156 7.84 12.68 -13.73
C GLU A 156 7.09 12.70 -12.42
N LYS A 157 5.82 13.08 -12.47
CA LYS A 157 4.92 12.91 -11.34
C LYS A 157 4.32 11.52 -11.39
N ILE A 158 4.53 10.72 -10.35
CA ILE A 158 4.19 9.29 -10.35
C ILE A 158 3.24 9.00 -9.17
N PRO A 159 2.10 8.34 -9.43
CA PRO A 159 1.18 7.96 -8.36
C PRO A 159 1.73 6.78 -7.55
N VAL A 160 1.53 6.81 -6.24
CA VAL A 160 1.84 5.72 -5.30
C VAL A 160 0.62 5.52 -4.41
N GLU A 161 0.15 4.28 -4.31
CA GLU A 161 -0.91 3.92 -3.36
C GLU A 161 -0.29 3.61 -1.99
N VAL A 162 -0.60 4.44 -1.00
CA VAL A 162 -0.24 4.26 0.40
C VAL A 162 -1.44 3.67 1.13
N GLN A 163 -1.30 2.44 1.62
CA GLN A 163 -2.29 1.75 2.42
C GLN A 163 -1.87 1.79 3.88
N ILE A 164 -2.59 2.55 4.70
CA ILE A 164 -2.26 2.75 6.11
C ILE A 164 -3.24 1.94 6.96
N ARG A 165 -2.71 1.16 7.91
CA ARG A 165 -3.45 0.16 8.70
C ARG A 165 -2.82 -0.03 10.07
N THR A 166 -3.56 -0.56 11.03
CA THR A 166 -2.97 -1.10 12.27
C THR A 166 -2.41 -2.50 12.04
N MET A 167 -1.62 -3.00 12.99
CA MET A 167 -1.19 -4.40 13.02
C MET A 167 -2.39 -5.37 12.98
N ALA A 168 -3.47 -5.03 13.70
CA ALA A 168 -4.69 -5.84 13.78
C ALA A 168 -5.40 -5.94 12.40
N MET A 169 -5.50 -4.81 11.70
CA MET A 169 -6.06 -4.76 10.34
C MET A 169 -5.19 -5.53 9.33
N ASP A 170 -3.86 -5.45 9.45
CA ASP A 170 -2.95 -6.18 8.58
C ASP A 170 -2.99 -7.69 8.84
N PHE A 171 -3.05 -8.11 10.10
CA PHE A 171 -3.25 -9.50 10.49
C PHE A 171 -4.49 -10.11 9.84
N TRP A 172 -5.65 -9.46 10.00
CA TRP A 172 -6.90 -9.97 9.44
C TRP A 172 -6.84 -10.01 7.90
N ALA A 173 -6.38 -8.93 7.27
CA ALA A 173 -6.35 -8.83 5.81
C ALA A 173 -5.37 -9.82 5.16
N SER A 174 -4.24 -10.10 5.81
CA SER A 174 -3.27 -11.09 5.36
C SER A 174 -3.85 -12.50 5.40
N LEU A 175 -4.57 -12.85 6.47
CA LEU A 175 -5.24 -14.15 6.60
C LEU A 175 -6.41 -14.29 5.62
N GLU A 176 -7.29 -13.29 5.51
CA GLU A 176 -8.43 -13.32 4.57
C GLU A 176 -7.95 -13.50 3.13
N HIS A 177 -6.89 -12.78 2.75
CA HIS A 177 -6.31 -12.88 1.41
C HIS A 177 -5.75 -14.28 1.15
N GLN A 178 -5.02 -14.88 2.11
CA GLN A 178 -4.50 -16.25 1.98
C GLN A 178 -5.60 -17.29 1.86
N LEU A 179 -6.68 -17.16 2.65
CA LEU A 179 -7.82 -18.08 2.61
C LEU A 179 -8.57 -17.99 1.29
N ARG A 180 -8.78 -16.77 0.78
CA ARG A 180 -9.36 -16.55 -0.55
C ARG A 180 -8.54 -17.16 -1.66
N TYR A 181 -7.23 -16.96 -1.62
CA TYR A 181 -6.35 -17.45 -2.68
C TYR A 181 -6.37 -18.98 -2.78
N LYS A 182 -6.45 -19.69 -1.64
CA LYS A 182 -6.53 -21.16 -1.60
C LYS A 182 -7.88 -21.74 -2.04
N ALA A 183 -8.94 -20.94 -2.03
CA ALA A 183 -10.29 -21.45 -2.28
C ALA A 183 -10.60 -21.71 -3.77
N GLU A 184 -9.72 -21.32 -4.72
CA GLU A 184 -9.87 -21.47 -6.19
C GLU A 184 -11.31 -21.21 -6.70
N GLY A 185 -12.06 -20.29 -6.05
CA GLY A 185 -13.49 -20.13 -6.24
C GLY A 185 -14.15 -19.18 -5.23
N GLU A 186 -15.49 -19.16 -5.18
CA GLU A 186 -16.25 -18.35 -4.22
C GLU A 186 -16.20 -18.96 -2.82
N ILE A 187 -15.84 -18.14 -1.82
CA ILE A 187 -15.90 -18.53 -0.41
C ILE A 187 -17.37 -18.81 -0.04
N PRO A 188 -17.69 -19.96 0.57
CA PRO A 188 -19.04 -20.25 1.05
C PRO A 188 -19.53 -19.14 2.00
N LYS A 189 -20.80 -18.74 1.86
CA LYS A 189 -21.36 -17.62 2.62
C LYS A 189 -21.11 -17.72 4.13
N PHE A 190 -21.27 -18.90 4.73
CA PHE A 190 -21.05 -19.08 6.17
C PHE A 190 -19.60 -18.78 6.60
N ILE A 191 -18.60 -19.08 5.76
CA ILE A 191 -17.20 -18.72 6.01
C ILE A 191 -16.98 -17.22 5.82
N ALA A 192 -17.63 -16.62 4.83
CA ALA A 192 -17.54 -15.17 4.61
C ALA A 192 -18.14 -14.38 5.80
N ASP A 193 -19.26 -14.87 6.35
CA ASP A 193 -19.90 -14.29 7.54
C ASP A 193 -18.99 -14.44 8.77
N GLU A 194 -18.37 -15.61 8.97
CA GLU A 194 -17.39 -15.86 10.05
C GLU A 194 -16.15 -14.94 9.94
N LEU A 195 -15.59 -14.78 8.74
CA LEU A 195 -14.45 -13.88 8.49
C LEU A 195 -14.83 -12.43 8.81
N LYS A 196 -16.04 -12.01 8.48
CA LYS A 196 -16.55 -10.68 8.78
C LYS A 196 -16.71 -10.47 10.29
N GLU A 197 -17.29 -11.44 11.00
CA GLU A 197 -17.41 -11.39 12.47
C GLU A 197 -16.04 -11.32 13.15
N CYS A 198 -15.07 -12.11 12.68
CA CYS A 198 -13.69 -12.03 13.14
C CYS A 198 -13.10 -10.62 12.93
N SER A 199 -13.39 -10.00 11.78
CA SER A 199 -12.97 -8.62 11.50
C SER A 199 -13.55 -7.60 12.47
N GLU A 200 -14.83 -7.76 12.82
CA GLU A 200 -15.53 -6.90 13.78
C GLU A 200 -14.90 -7.02 15.18
N ASN A 201 -14.69 -8.25 15.66
CA ASN A 201 -14.06 -8.52 16.96
C ASN A 201 -12.62 -7.98 17.06
N ILE A 202 -11.84 -8.13 15.98
CA ILE A 202 -10.47 -7.59 15.91
C ILE A 202 -10.50 -6.07 16.00
N ALA A 203 -11.43 -5.42 15.31
CA ALA A 203 -11.52 -3.98 15.34
C ALA A 203 -11.97 -3.42 16.70
N ASP A 204 -12.85 -4.13 17.42
CA ASP A 204 -13.23 -3.75 18.78
C ASP A 204 -12.04 -3.87 19.74
N SER A 205 -11.23 -4.92 19.57
CA SER A 205 -9.99 -5.11 20.33
C SER A 205 -8.96 -4.02 20.04
N ASP A 206 -8.80 -3.65 18.76
CA ASP A 206 -7.92 -2.58 18.30
C ASP A 206 -8.32 -1.23 18.91
N LEU A 207 -9.63 -0.93 18.93
CA LEU A 207 -10.15 0.28 19.55
C LEU A 207 -10.03 0.29 21.09
N GLN A 208 -10.14 -0.86 21.75
CA GLN A 208 -9.85 -0.96 23.17
C GLN A 208 -8.38 -0.66 23.48
N MET A 209 -7.44 -1.20 22.68
CA MET A 209 -6.01 -0.92 22.83
C MET A 209 -5.70 0.57 22.62
N GLN A 210 -6.31 1.22 21.63
CA GLN A 210 -6.22 2.67 21.44
C GLN A 210 -6.66 3.43 22.69
N LYS A 211 -7.81 3.07 23.29
CA LYS A 211 -8.31 3.75 24.50
C LYS A 211 -7.35 3.61 25.68
N ILE A 212 -6.78 2.43 25.87
CA ILE A 212 -5.79 2.18 26.94
C ILE A 212 -4.54 3.04 26.71
N HIS A 213 -4.04 3.08 25.47
CA HIS A 213 -2.91 3.92 25.10
C HIS A 213 -3.16 5.40 25.39
N SER A 214 -4.26 5.95 24.89
CA SER A 214 -4.62 7.36 25.11
C SER A 214 -4.76 7.69 26.60
N PHE A 215 -5.31 6.78 27.41
CA PHE A 215 -5.41 6.97 28.86
C PHE A 215 -4.04 7.02 29.55
N LEU A 216 -3.10 6.16 29.16
CA LEU A 216 -1.74 6.17 29.70
C LEU A 216 -0.96 7.43 29.30
N GLU A 217 -1.08 7.88 28.04
CA GLU A 217 -0.45 9.13 27.60
C GLU A 217 -0.96 10.35 28.37
N ASP A 218 -2.26 10.39 28.66
CA ASP A 218 -2.84 11.48 29.45
C ASP A 218 -2.37 11.43 30.91
N LEU A 219 -2.27 10.24 31.52
CA LEU A 219 -1.71 10.11 32.87
C LEU A 219 -0.27 10.61 32.97
N ASP A 220 0.58 10.26 32.00
CA ASP A 220 1.99 10.70 31.99
C ASP A 220 2.14 12.23 31.90
N LYS A 221 1.17 12.93 31.27
CA LYS A 221 1.13 14.42 31.26
C LYS A 221 0.83 15.00 32.64
N PHE A 222 0.05 14.31 33.47
CA PHE A 222 -0.33 14.78 34.81
C PHE A 222 0.62 14.29 35.92
N THR A 223 1.39 13.24 35.67
CA THR A 223 2.46 12.76 36.57
C THR A 223 3.79 12.62 35.84
N PRO A 224 4.43 13.73 35.44
CA PRO A 224 5.74 13.67 34.81
C PRO A 224 6.77 13.11 35.80
N LYS A 225 7.49 12.07 35.38
CA LYS A 225 8.64 11.49 36.12
C LYS A 225 9.82 12.44 36.19
#